data_AF-A0A7S2DXS5-F1
#
_entry.id   AF-A0A7S2DXS5-F1
#
_cell.length_a   1.000
_cell.length_b   1.000
_cell.length_c   1.000
_cell.angle_alpha   90.00
_cell.angle_beta   90.00
_cell.angle_gamma   90.00
#
_symmetry.space_group_name_H-M   'P 1'
#
loop_
_entity.id
_entity.type
_entity.pdbx_description
1 polymer ?
#
loop_
_entity_poly.entity_id
_entity_poly.type
_entity_poly.pdbx_seq_one_letter_code
_entity_poly.pdbx_strand_id
1 'polypeptide(L)'
;ERPLVPVGTTLVKAHRLFFRLAKDLAPFFYEVPRAFGAYDQLLRKLGVCDSPKPEDYAASLVELKQEMGDAKLNANELNSAIEVINLVGENSNSHSPMRRSVFAPNSKGVLVSTDKLLQNDCPWMVQGGRVDLSLVHLSHPKLSKDLCEQLHI
;
A
#
# COMPACT_ATOMS: atom_id res chain seq x y z
N GLU A 1 -7.94 21.85 2.27
CA GLU A 1 -8.53 20.54 2.65
C GLU A 1 -8.88 19.78 1.38
N ARG A 2 -8.68 18.44 1.32
CA ARG A 2 -9.04 17.63 0.14
C ARG A 2 -10.51 17.24 0.22
N PRO A 3 -11.27 17.23 -0.89
CA PRO A 3 -12.69 16.90 -0.87
C PRO A 3 -12.91 15.44 -0.44
N LEU A 4 -13.93 15.23 0.37
CA LEU A 4 -14.38 13.92 0.84
C LEU A 4 -15.70 13.54 0.15
N VAL A 5 -15.83 12.26 -0.20
CA VAL A 5 -17.02 11.70 -0.82
C VAL A 5 -17.46 10.48 0.00
N PRO A 6 -18.76 10.36 0.34
CA PRO A 6 -19.24 9.23 1.11
C PRO A 6 -19.26 7.93 0.29
N VAL A 7 -18.70 6.86 0.84
CA VAL A 7 -18.73 5.50 0.27
C VAL A 7 -19.16 4.53 1.35
N GLY A 8 -20.39 4.01 1.22
CA GLY A 8 -21.02 3.18 2.25
C GLY A 8 -21.12 3.96 3.57
N THR A 9 -20.43 3.48 4.60
CA THR A 9 -20.38 4.10 5.94
C THR A 9 -19.14 4.95 6.18
N THR A 10 -18.31 5.18 5.16
CA THR A 10 -17.00 5.85 5.28
C THR A 10 -16.93 7.12 4.43
N LEU A 11 -16.07 8.07 4.82
CA LEU A 11 -15.73 9.24 4.02
C LEU A 11 -14.37 9.02 3.38
N VAL A 12 -14.31 9.06 2.05
CA VAL A 12 -13.11 8.76 1.27
C VAL A 12 -12.63 10.03 0.58
N LYS A 13 -11.31 10.27 0.61
CA LYS A 13 -10.68 11.38 -0.13
C LYS A 13 -10.88 11.14 -1.62
N ALA A 14 -11.28 12.18 -2.37
CA ALA A 14 -11.64 12.01 -3.78
C ALA A 14 -10.54 11.40 -4.65
N HIS A 15 -9.26 11.62 -4.33
CA HIS A 15 -8.12 11.02 -5.05
C HIS A 15 -7.95 9.52 -4.82
N ARG A 16 -8.63 8.94 -3.82
CA ARG A 16 -8.70 7.48 -3.59
C ARG A 16 -9.91 6.84 -4.29
N LEU A 17 -10.72 7.64 -5.00
CA LEU A 17 -11.89 7.15 -5.73
C LEU A 17 -11.62 7.03 -7.22
N PHE A 18 -12.10 5.92 -7.78
CA PHE A 18 -11.97 5.62 -9.19
C PHE A 18 -13.29 5.16 -9.79
N PHE A 19 -13.57 5.55 -11.03
CA PHE A 19 -14.78 5.10 -11.74
C PHE A 19 -14.73 3.60 -12.06
N ARG A 20 -13.54 3.03 -12.20
CA ARG A 20 -13.32 1.60 -12.40
C ARG A 20 -12.12 1.14 -11.59
N LEU A 21 -12.34 0.11 -10.78
CA LEU A 21 -11.27 -0.67 -10.14
C LEU A 21 -11.29 -2.09 -10.70
N ALA A 22 -10.12 -2.62 -11.05
CA ALA A 22 -10.00 -4.00 -11.53
C ALA A 22 -10.20 -5.02 -10.39
N LYS A 23 -9.93 -4.60 -9.15
CA LYS A 23 -10.00 -5.42 -7.93
C LYS A 23 -10.37 -4.55 -6.74
N ASP A 24 -10.93 -5.17 -5.70
CA ASP A 24 -11.16 -4.49 -4.42
C ASP A 24 -9.82 -4.28 -3.72
N LEU A 25 -9.49 -3.00 -3.48
CA LEU A 25 -8.25 -2.57 -2.84
C LEU A 25 -8.53 -1.75 -1.59
N ALA A 26 -9.71 -1.90 -0.98
CA ALA A 26 -9.99 -1.26 0.31
C ALA A 26 -8.94 -1.69 1.36
N PRO A 27 -8.44 -0.77 2.21
CA PRO A 27 -8.87 0.62 2.39
C PRO A 27 -8.11 1.67 1.54
N PHE A 28 -7.31 1.25 0.55
CA PHE A 28 -6.47 2.14 -0.24
C PHE A 28 -7.27 2.88 -1.30
N PHE A 29 -8.07 2.15 -2.06
CA PHE A 29 -8.87 2.68 -3.16
C PHE A 29 -10.29 2.16 -3.11
N TYR A 30 -11.19 2.96 -3.65
CA TYR A 30 -12.61 2.68 -3.66
C TYR A 30 -13.19 2.97 -5.05
N GLU A 31 -14.16 2.16 -5.45
CA GLU A 31 -14.92 2.43 -6.67
C GLU A 31 -16.03 3.45 -6.36
N VAL A 32 -16.30 4.34 -7.31
CA VAL A 32 -17.39 5.32 -7.19
C VAL A 32 -18.73 4.59 -7.02
N PRO A 33 -19.49 4.86 -5.94
CA PRO A 33 -20.82 4.30 -5.78
C PRO A 33 -21.74 4.63 -6.96
N ARG A 34 -22.48 3.64 -7.45
CA ARG A 34 -23.42 3.81 -8.58
C ARG A 34 -24.44 4.94 -8.37
N ALA A 35 -24.81 5.21 -7.11
CA ALA A 35 -25.69 6.31 -6.74
C ALA A 35 -25.17 7.69 -7.19
N PHE A 36 -23.86 7.86 -7.39
CA PHE A 36 -23.26 9.10 -7.87
C PHE A 36 -23.02 9.13 -9.38
N GLY A 37 -23.47 8.14 -10.14
CA GLY A 37 -23.22 8.05 -11.58
C GLY A 37 -23.69 9.27 -12.39
N ALA A 38 -24.76 9.95 -11.94
CA ALA A 38 -25.26 11.17 -12.58
C ALA A 38 -24.33 12.40 -12.39
N TYR A 39 -23.38 12.32 -11.46
CA TYR A 39 -22.51 13.44 -11.06
C TYR A 39 -21.05 13.23 -11.50
N ASP A 40 -20.80 12.42 -12.54
CA ASP A 40 -19.45 12.11 -13.05
C ASP A 40 -18.59 13.38 -13.27
N GLN A 41 -19.14 14.41 -13.93
CA GLN A 41 -18.41 15.67 -14.16
C GLN A 41 -18.02 16.39 -12.87
N LEU A 42 -18.88 16.35 -11.83
CA LEU A 42 -18.57 16.93 -10.53
C LEU A 42 -17.47 16.12 -9.84
N LEU A 43 -17.58 14.80 -9.82
CA LEU A 43 -16.60 13.91 -9.20
C LEU A 43 -15.22 14.07 -9.82
N ARG A 44 -15.12 14.19 -11.15
CA ARG A 44 -13.86 14.51 -11.84
C ARG A 44 -13.26 15.83 -11.38
N LYS A 45 -14.09 16.88 -11.23
CA LYS A 45 -13.64 18.18 -10.69
C LYS A 45 -13.18 18.10 -9.24
N LEU A 46 -13.69 17.14 -8.46
CA LEU A 46 -13.23 16.86 -7.09
C LEU A 46 -11.93 16.04 -7.05
N GLY A 47 -11.47 15.48 -8.17
CA GLY A 47 -10.22 14.71 -8.27
C GLY A 47 -10.40 13.20 -8.39
N VAL A 48 -11.63 12.71 -8.61
CA VAL A 48 -11.88 11.30 -8.96
C VAL A 48 -11.33 11.00 -10.35
N CYS A 49 -10.62 9.89 -10.47
CA CYS A 49 -9.96 9.46 -11.71
C CYS A 49 -10.66 8.22 -12.32
N ASP A 50 -10.39 7.90 -13.59
CA ASP A 50 -11.01 6.74 -14.22
C ASP A 50 -10.49 5.41 -13.67
N SER A 51 -9.18 5.31 -13.50
CA SER A 51 -8.48 4.13 -12.96
C SER A 51 -7.19 4.56 -12.25
N PRO A 52 -6.69 3.77 -11.28
CA PRO A 52 -5.42 4.06 -10.64
C PRO A 52 -4.26 4.02 -11.63
N LYS A 53 -3.32 4.95 -11.45
CA LYS A 53 -2.01 4.97 -12.12
C LYS A 53 -0.98 4.25 -11.25
N PRO A 54 0.13 3.78 -11.82
CA PRO A 54 1.27 3.24 -11.06
C PRO A 54 1.70 4.11 -9.86
N GLU A 55 1.65 5.42 -10.02
CA GLU A 55 2.01 6.42 -9.01
C GLU A 55 1.06 6.44 -7.81
N ASP A 56 -0.22 6.15 -8.04
CA ASP A 56 -1.23 6.18 -6.99
C ASP A 56 -0.98 5.07 -5.95
N TYR A 57 -0.50 3.89 -6.37
CA TYR A 57 -0.20 2.77 -5.48
C TYR A 57 0.93 3.08 -4.49
N ALA A 58 2.01 3.69 -4.97
CA ALA A 58 3.12 4.08 -4.09
C ALA A 58 2.68 5.21 -3.14
N ALA A 59 1.96 6.21 -3.66
CA ALA A 59 1.45 7.31 -2.85
C ALA A 59 0.46 6.84 -1.78
N SER A 60 -0.38 5.85 -2.08
CA SER A 60 -1.35 5.32 -1.11
C SER A 60 -0.68 4.56 0.04
N LEU A 61 0.45 3.88 -0.19
CA LEU A 61 1.25 3.26 0.87
C LEU A 61 1.89 4.30 1.80
N VAL A 62 2.36 5.43 1.25
CA VAL A 62 2.86 6.56 2.04
C VAL A 62 1.73 7.15 2.90
N GLU A 63 0.56 7.36 2.32
CA GLU A 63 -0.60 7.89 3.04
C GLU A 63 -1.08 6.93 4.14
N LEU A 64 -1.10 5.62 3.87
CA LEU A 64 -1.43 4.62 4.87
C LEU A 64 -0.41 4.60 6.02
N LYS A 65 0.89 4.73 5.73
CA LYS A 65 1.90 4.84 6.80
C LYS A 65 1.66 6.08 7.67
N GLN A 66 1.26 7.21 7.08
CA GLN A 66 0.93 8.42 7.84
C GLN A 66 -0.31 8.24 8.71
N GLU A 67 -1.32 7.52 8.21
CA GLU A 67 -2.57 7.25 8.93
C GLU A 67 -2.37 6.22 10.07
N MET A 68 -1.56 5.18 9.85
CA MET A 68 -1.33 4.11 10.83
C MET A 68 -0.18 4.39 11.79
N GLY A 69 0.78 5.24 11.43
CA GLY A 69 2.02 5.41 12.19
C GLY A 69 2.74 4.07 12.37
N ASP A 70 3.06 3.71 13.61
CA ASP A 70 3.68 2.42 13.95
C ASP A 70 2.67 1.36 14.43
N ALA A 71 1.37 1.58 14.17
CA ALA A 71 0.35 0.59 14.44
C ALA A 71 0.50 -0.63 13.54
N LYS A 72 0.11 -1.79 14.08
CA LYS A 72 0.04 -3.05 13.34
C LYS A 72 -1.22 -3.08 12.48
N LEU A 73 -1.06 -3.41 11.21
CA LEU A 73 -2.16 -3.67 10.29
C LEU A 73 -2.95 -4.91 10.74
N ASN A 74 -4.28 -4.83 10.65
CA ASN A 74 -5.12 -6.00 10.81
C ASN A 74 -4.97 -6.95 9.60
N ALA A 75 -5.56 -8.15 9.68
CA ALA A 75 -5.37 -9.17 8.64
C ALA A 75 -5.84 -8.72 7.24
N ASN A 76 -6.94 -7.95 7.16
CA ASN A 76 -7.49 -7.46 5.90
C ASN A 76 -6.62 -6.33 5.33
N GLU A 77 -6.28 -5.34 6.16
CA GLU A 77 -5.38 -4.25 5.78
C GLU A 77 -4.03 -4.76 5.30
N LEU A 78 -3.47 -5.76 6.00
CA LEU A 78 -2.21 -6.39 5.60
C LEU A 78 -2.32 -7.06 4.23
N ASN A 79 -3.39 -7.81 3.97
CA ASN A 79 -3.59 -8.44 2.67
C ASN A 79 -3.69 -7.40 1.54
N SER A 80 -4.51 -6.38 1.74
CA SER A 80 -4.67 -5.29 0.79
C SER A 80 -3.35 -4.54 0.58
N ALA A 81 -2.56 -4.32 1.64
CA ALA A 81 -1.24 -3.68 1.55
C ALA A 81 -0.28 -4.52 0.71
N ILE A 82 -0.22 -5.83 0.96
CA ILE A 82 0.60 -6.76 0.16
C ILE A 82 0.16 -6.72 -1.32
N GLU A 83 -1.13 -6.68 -1.62
CA GLU A 83 -1.62 -6.59 -3.00
C GLU A 83 -1.24 -5.26 -3.68
N VAL A 84 -1.39 -4.13 -2.97
CA VAL A 84 -0.92 -2.82 -3.48
C VAL A 84 0.59 -2.81 -3.71
N ILE A 85 1.38 -3.42 -2.81
CA ILE A 85 2.83 -3.53 -2.96
C ILE A 85 3.21 -4.38 -4.18
N ASN A 86 2.49 -5.49 -4.44
CA ASN A 86 2.69 -6.27 -5.67
C ASN A 86 2.44 -5.40 -6.91
N LEU A 87 1.36 -4.61 -6.93
CA LEU A 87 1.08 -3.68 -8.04
C LEU A 87 2.18 -2.63 -8.21
N VAL A 88 2.81 -2.17 -7.12
CA VAL A 88 4.00 -1.30 -7.20
C VAL A 88 5.17 -2.05 -7.84
N GLY A 89 5.43 -3.29 -7.44
CA GLY A 89 6.50 -4.13 -8.01
C GLY A 89 6.31 -4.40 -9.51
N GLU A 90 5.09 -4.76 -9.91
CA GLU A 90 4.72 -5.06 -11.31
C GLU A 90 4.87 -3.85 -12.23
N ASN A 91 4.49 -2.65 -11.76
CA ASN A 91 4.53 -1.42 -12.56
C ASN A 91 5.88 -0.70 -12.52
N SER A 92 6.88 -1.27 -11.84
CA SER A 92 8.19 -0.67 -11.68
C SER A 92 9.08 -0.96 -12.90
N ASN A 93 9.06 -0.09 -13.92
CA ASN A 93 10.19 -0.02 -14.85
C ASN A 93 11.45 0.43 -14.09
N SER A 94 12.61 -0.13 -14.42
CA SER A 94 13.92 -0.05 -13.72
C SER A 94 14.48 1.35 -13.42
N HIS A 95 13.82 2.42 -13.85
CA HIS A 95 14.35 3.78 -13.83
C HIS A 95 13.46 4.82 -13.12
N SER A 96 12.37 4.42 -12.46
CA SER A 96 11.53 5.40 -11.75
C SER A 96 12.13 5.76 -10.36
N PRO A 97 12.34 7.05 -10.04
CA PRO A 97 12.85 7.49 -8.74
C PRO A 97 11.88 7.20 -7.57
N MET A 98 10.63 6.87 -7.89
CA MET A 98 9.56 6.56 -6.95
C MET A 98 9.77 5.23 -6.20
N ARG A 99 10.71 4.37 -6.66
CA ARG A 99 11.09 3.12 -5.99
C ARG A 99 11.70 3.32 -4.59
N ARG A 100 12.33 4.47 -4.34
CA ARG A 100 13.21 4.66 -3.16
C ARG A 100 12.49 5.09 -1.88
N SER A 101 11.17 5.24 -1.90
CA SER A 101 10.43 5.74 -0.75
C SER A 101 9.05 5.09 -0.63
N VAL A 102 9.02 3.77 -0.70
CA VAL A 102 7.79 2.99 -0.47
C VAL A 102 7.84 2.38 0.93
N PHE A 103 6.67 2.11 1.50
CA PHE A 103 6.51 1.43 2.78
C PHE A 103 6.00 0.02 2.55
N ALA A 104 6.56 -0.95 3.27
CA ALA A 104 6.12 -2.34 3.27
C ALA A 104 6.03 -2.87 4.70
N PRO A 105 5.18 -3.87 4.97
CA PRO A 105 5.03 -4.42 6.30
C PRO A 105 6.28 -5.21 6.72
N ASN A 106 6.72 -4.99 7.95
CA ASN A 106 7.68 -5.88 8.61
C ASN A 106 7.00 -7.18 9.09
N SER A 107 7.76 -8.10 9.66
CA SER A 107 7.28 -9.39 10.19
C SER A 107 6.22 -9.29 11.28
N LYS A 108 6.07 -8.12 11.92
CA LYS A 108 5.03 -7.84 12.92
C LYS A 108 3.77 -7.22 12.30
N GLY A 109 3.76 -6.91 11.00
CA GLY A 109 2.66 -6.28 10.28
C GLY A 109 2.63 -4.76 10.41
N VAL A 110 3.75 -4.13 10.78
CA VAL A 110 3.89 -2.67 10.86
C VAL A 110 4.53 -2.16 9.57
N LEU A 111 3.98 -1.11 8.97
CA LEU A 111 4.57 -0.48 7.79
C LEU A 111 5.90 0.20 8.14
N VAL A 112 6.96 -0.16 7.43
CA VAL A 112 8.31 0.38 7.60
C VAL A 112 8.86 0.74 6.21
N SER A 113 9.73 1.73 6.16
CA SER A 113 10.42 2.13 4.93
C SER A 113 11.20 0.93 4.36
N THR A 114 11.12 0.69 3.05
CA THR A 114 11.75 -0.48 2.43
C THR A 114 13.27 -0.54 2.63
N ASP A 115 13.95 0.61 2.69
CA ASP A 115 15.39 0.73 3.00
C ASP A 115 15.78 0.27 4.41
N LYS A 116 14.81 0.07 5.31
CA LYS A 116 15.02 -0.43 6.68
C LYS A 116 14.56 -1.87 6.87
N LEU A 117 13.98 -2.47 5.82
CA LEU A 117 13.57 -3.87 5.86
C LEU A 117 14.73 -4.76 5.47
N LEU A 118 14.76 -5.96 6.03
CA LEU A 118 15.70 -7.01 5.68
C LEU A 118 14.95 -8.27 5.28
N GLN A 119 15.35 -8.88 4.18
CA GLN A 119 14.86 -10.21 3.83
C GLN A 119 15.40 -11.26 4.82
N ASN A 120 14.54 -12.15 5.30
CA ASN A 120 14.96 -13.29 6.12
C ASN A 120 15.46 -14.44 5.21
N ASP A 121 16.70 -14.32 4.74
CA ASP A 121 17.38 -15.32 3.92
C ASP A 121 17.91 -16.52 4.73
N CYS A 122 18.16 -16.32 6.03
CA CYS A 122 18.65 -17.31 6.97
C CYS A 122 17.67 -17.54 8.15
N PRO A 123 16.52 -18.20 7.95
CA PRO A 123 15.51 -18.39 9.00
C PRO A 123 16.03 -19.05 10.28
N TRP A 124 17.05 -19.90 10.15
CA TRP A 124 17.69 -20.60 11.27
C TRP A 124 18.38 -19.64 12.26
N MET A 125 18.88 -18.48 11.83
CA MET A 125 19.47 -17.49 12.73
C MET A 125 18.41 -16.83 13.61
N VAL A 126 17.25 -16.53 13.01
CA VAL A 126 16.10 -15.94 13.70
C VAL A 126 15.49 -16.95 14.68
N GLN A 127 15.26 -18.18 14.24
CA GLN A 127 14.71 -19.26 15.07
C GLN A 127 15.66 -19.64 16.22
N GLY A 128 16.96 -19.58 15.99
CA GLY A 128 18.00 -19.84 16.99
C GLY A 128 18.27 -18.67 17.95
N GLY A 129 17.49 -17.58 17.89
CA GLY A 129 17.66 -16.42 18.78
C GLY A 129 18.98 -15.65 18.59
N ARG A 130 19.61 -15.80 17.42
CA ARG A 130 20.91 -15.16 17.11
C ARG A 130 20.78 -13.75 16.52
N VAL A 131 19.55 -13.28 16.33
CA VAL A 131 19.22 -11.97 15.77
C VAL A 131 18.32 -11.24 16.76
N ASP A 132 18.71 -10.03 17.16
CA ASP A 132 17.87 -9.18 18.00
C ASP A 132 16.78 -8.50 17.16
N LEU A 133 15.56 -9.04 17.22
CA LEU A 133 14.37 -8.55 16.51
C LEU A 133 13.79 -7.25 17.08
N SER A 134 14.44 -6.63 18.08
CA SER A 134 14.15 -5.27 18.52
C SER A 134 14.95 -4.22 17.74
N LEU A 135 16.10 -4.61 17.17
CA LEU A 135 17.03 -3.73 16.46
C LEU A 135 16.86 -3.76 14.93
N VAL A 136 16.20 -4.80 14.41
CA VAL A 136 16.02 -4.99 12.96
C VAL A 136 14.56 -5.18 12.58
N HIS A 137 14.20 -4.79 11.36
CA HIS A 137 12.89 -5.06 10.78
C HIS A 137 13.03 -6.09 9.66
N LEU A 138 12.59 -7.32 9.92
CA LEU A 138 12.49 -8.32 8.87
C LEU A 138 11.26 -8.03 8.01
N SER A 139 11.34 -8.25 6.70
CA SER A 139 10.18 -8.15 5.80
C SER A 139 9.08 -9.15 6.18
N HIS A 140 7.82 -8.78 5.93
CA HIS A 140 6.70 -9.67 6.26
C HIS A 140 6.78 -10.96 5.43
N PRO A 141 6.53 -12.16 6.01
CA PRO A 141 6.61 -13.45 5.30
C PRO A 141 5.69 -13.62 4.08
N LYS A 142 4.75 -12.69 3.87
CA LYS A 142 3.85 -12.67 2.71
C LYS A 142 4.46 -11.95 1.50
N LEU A 143 5.56 -11.23 1.68
CA LEU A 143 6.33 -10.65 0.59
C LEU A 143 7.20 -11.76 -0.01
N SER A 144 7.08 -12.00 -1.32
CA SER A 144 7.93 -12.96 -2.02
C SER A 144 9.36 -12.42 -2.13
N LYS A 145 10.32 -13.31 -2.38
CA LYS A 145 11.73 -12.90 -2.60
C LYS A 145 11.86 -11.98 -3.81
N ASP A 146 11.24 -12.34 -4.92
CA ASP A 146 11.25 -11.54 -6.14
C ASP A 146 10.69 -10.12 -5.90
N LEU A 147 9.64 -10.00 -5.09
CA LEU A 147 9.06 -8.71 -4.73
C LEU A 147 9.99 -7.91 -3.81
N CYS A 148 10.62 -8.55 -2.83
CA CYS A 148 11.64 -7.91 -1.99
C CYS A 148 12.79 -7.35 -2.85
N GLU A 149 13.29 -8.14 -3.81
CA GLU A 149 14.33 -7.71 -4.74
C GLU A 149 13.88 -6.53 -5.61
N GLN A 150 12.64 -6.57 -6.13
CA GLN A 150 12.05 -5.47 -6.90
C GLN A 150 11.95 -4.16 -6.11
N LEU A 151 11.73 -4.27 -4.79
CA LEU A 151 11.61 -3.15 -3.85
C LEU A 151 12.95 -2.75 -3.22
N HIS A 152 14.05 -3.43 -3.57
CA HIS A 152 15.38 -3.23 -2.99
C HIS A 152 15.41 -3.42 -1.46
N ILE A 153 14.71 -4.45 -0.97
CA ILE A 153 14.74 -4.95 0.42
C ILE A 153 15.83 -6.02 0.57
#